data_AF-A0A8T4VGM8-F1
#
_entry.id   AF-A0A8T4VGM8-F1
#
_cell.length_a   1.000
_cell.length_b   1.000
_cell.length_c   1.000
_cell.angle_alpha   90.00
_cell.angle_beta   90.00
_cell.angle_gamma   90.00
#
_symmetry.space_group_name_H-M   'P 1'
#
loop_
_entity.id
_entity.type
_entity.pdbx_description
1 polymer ?
#
loop_
_entity_poly.entity_id
_entity_poly.type
_entity_poly.pdbx_seq_one_letter_code
_entity_poly.pdbx_strand_id
1 'polypeptide(L)'
;MRRMRSVFLVARTVFIIAVLLTLPGCLGDLLEFSCIFIPDSSHCYQSAAVQDSDPYGCEKVTPPKEFASSGSNPPRDKCYLQIAQNTGDYDVCSNIKGGIGSYTKEECVGGIAVKNEDPEGCKRLTGEVYEDCKKTLGALFTTDRVKNLDEEIDDLKSQVGRDPDDADLRKQLEEAEKKRKGMIEFMEPTTAAEYNKGKIAEVMEDVEDEDVASEIRKDFVKYKAQSGDRGIDSLTEKLKAIKEEKEFIKNVDDQANTLVDQLKESVGEYADEQKEELVDAAKEKGWDWVKTKGGDRFKDQLEKLEEMKGKYDKASDKYEEIAGKIEKLKKVYDEVSGVYKKVDEYNKMLAEGKIDKGQAKVLKGAVLLGKGLEYATEYVPVFGSTISAVTKGTFDATIKLATKRAQRNKKLNDCIDDPEHCDPNGISPY
;
A
#
# COMPACT_ATOMS: atom_id res chain seq x y z
N MET A 1 -4.11 -66.49 -19.15
CA MET A 1 -3.84 -66.09 -20.55
C MET A 1 -4.67 -64.90 -21.08
N ARG A 2 -5.95 -64.69 -20.69
CA ARG A 2 -6.71 -63.50 -21.16
C ARG A 2 -6.18 -62.14 -20.64
N ARG A 3 -5.63 -62.07 -19.42
CA ARG A 3 -5.08 -60.82 -18.84
C ARG A 3 -3.81 -60.29 -19.54
N MET A 4 -2.97 -61.15 -20.14
CA MET A 4 -1.72 -60.70 -20.82
C MET A 4 -1.97 -60.09 -22.20
N ARG A 5 -3.05 -60.46 -22.90
CA ARG A 5 -3.39 -59.87 -24.21
C ARG A 5 -3.84 -58.42 -24.09
N SER A 6 -4.54 -58.06 -23.01
CA SER A 6 -5.01 -56.69 -22.77
C SER A 6 -3.86 -55.71 -22.45
N VAL A 7 -2.83 -56.16 -21.72
CA VAL A 7 -1.67 -55.31 -21.38
C VAL A 7 -0.82 -54.99 -22.61
N PHE A 8 -0.62 -55.97 -23.50
CA PHE A 8 0.11 -55.73 -24.76
C PHE A 8 -0.64 -54.82 -25.73
N LEU A 9 -1.98 -54.88 -25.77
CA LEU A 9 -2.76 -54.00 -26.62
C LEU A 9 -2.66 -52.54 -26.13
N VAL A 10 -2.80 -52.31 -24.81
CA VAL A 10 -2.69 -50.97 -24.22
C VAL A 10 -1.28 -50.41 -24.38
N ALA A 11 -0.22 -51.21 -24.16
CA ALA A 11 1.15 -50.76 -24.35
C ALA A 11 1.47 -50.38 -25.81
N ARG A 12 0.93 -51.11 -26.79
CA ARG A 12 1.14 -50.82 -28.21
C ARG A 12 0.39 -49.56 -28.66
N THR A 13 -0.82 -49.33 -28.15
CA THR A 13 -1.58 -48.10 -28.42
C THR A 13 -0.93 -46.89 -27.75
N VAL A 14 -0.45 -47.03 -26.50
CA VAL A 14 0.31 -45.97 -25.81
C VAL A 14 1.62 -45.67 -26.53
N PHE A 15 2.33 -46.67 -27.05
CA PHE A 15 3.56 -46.44 -27.82
C PHE A 15 3.30 -45.75 -29.16
N ILE A 16 2.25 -46.11 -29.89
CA ILE A 16 1.89 -45.43 -31.15
C ILE A 16 1.47 -43.97 -30.88
N ILE A 17 0.71 -43.73 -29.82
CA ILE A 17 0.33 -42.36 -29.41
C ILE A 17 1.56 -41.58 -28.94
N ALA A 18 2.47 -42.19 -28.17
CA ALA A 18 3.70 -41.55 -27.72
C ALA A 18 4.63 -41.17 -28.88
N VAL A 19 4.78 -42.06 -29.88
CA VAL A 19 5.58 -41.78 -31.08
C VAL A 19 4.97 -40.64 -31.90
N LEU A 20 3.64 -40.56 -31.99
CA LEU A 20 2.96 -39.45 -32.66
C LEU A 20 3.08 -38.12 -31.90
N LEU A 21 3.22 -38.15 -30.57
CA LEU A 21 3.38 -36.95 -29.74
C LEU A 21 4.83 -36.44 -29.68
N THR A 22 5.84 -37.30 -29.94
CA THR A 22 7.26 -36.91 -29.91
C THR A 22 7.84 -36.48 -31.26
N LEU A 23 7.05 -36.51 -32.34
CA LEU A 23 7.49 -36.13 -33.70
C LEU A 23 6.84 -34.85 -34.26
N PRO A 24 6.53 -33.80 -33.47
CA PRO A 24 5.89 -32.60 -34.02
C PRO A 24 6.76 -31.87 -35.07
N GLY A 25 8.07 -32.13 -35.11
CA GLY A 25 8.98 -31.55 -36.11
C GLY A 25 9.19 -32.37 -37.39
N CYS A 26 8.68 -33.60 -37.51
CA CYS A 26 8.87 -34.41 -38.74
C CYS A 26 7.64 -34.45 -39.66
N LEU A 27 6.50 -33.90 -39.21
CA LEU A 27 5.28 -33.94 -39.99
C LEU A 27 5.32 -32.98 -41.18
N GLY A 28 5.96 -31.82 -41.05
CA GLY A 28 6.01 -30.87 -42.14
C GLY A 28 7.04 -31.20 -43.22
N ASP A 29 8.17 -31.85 -42.90
CA ASP A 29 9.07 -32.44 -43.90
C ASP A 29 8.35 -33.49 -44.78
N LEU A 30 7.51 -34.33 -44.15
CA LEU A 30 6.70 -35.32 -44.85
C LEU A 30 5.60 -34.67 -45.70
N LEU A 31 4.96 -33.62 -45.17
CA LEU A 31 3.95 -32.86 -45.90
C LEU A 31 4.57 -32.16 -47.11
N GLU A 32 5.73 -31.53 -46.94
CA GLU A 32 6.50 -30.88 -47.99
C GLU A 32 6.85 -31.87 -49.11
N PHE A 33 7.34 -33.07 -48.77
CA PHE A 33 7.61 -34.11 -49.77
C PHE A 33 6.36 -34.49 -50.57
N SER A 34 5.20 -34.54 -49.91
CA SER A 34 3.92 -34.86 -50.58
C SER A 34 3.46 -33.76 -51.55
N CYS A 35 3.85 -32.50 -51.33
CA CYS A 35 3.46 -31.36 -52.15
C CYS A 35 3.93 -31.45 -53.61
N ILE A 36 4.98 -32.22 -53.88
CA ILE A 36 5.49 -32.47 -55.24
C ILE A 36 4.46 -33.21 -56.10
N PHE A 37 3.57 -34.00 -55.47
CA PHE A 37 2.63 -34.88 -56.18
C PHE A 37 1.22 -34.30 -56.30
N ILE A 38 0.96 -33.09 -55.76
CA ILE A 38 -0.37 -32.49 -55.74
C ILE A 38 -0.47 -31.41 -56.85
N PRO A 39 -1.57 -31.37 -57.63
CA PRO A 39 -1.77 -30.37 -58.68
C PRO A 39 -1.73 -28.90 -58.22
N ASP A 40 -1.98 -28.68 -56.93
CA ASP A 40 -1.95 -27.38 -56.25
C ASP A 40 -0.81 -27.33 -55.23
N SER A 41 0.42 -27.44 -55.74
CA SER A 41 1.62 -27.52 -54.91
C SER A 41 1.85 -26.25 -54.09
N SER A 42 1.44 -25.07 -54.58
CA SER A 42 1.62 -23.79 -53.88
C SER A 42 0.87 -23.73 -52.54
N HIS A 43 -0.41 -24.11 -52.51
CA HIS A 43 -1.16 -24.15 -51.26
C HIS A 43 -0.64 -25.22 -50.28
N CYS A 44 -0.12 -26.33 -50.81
CA CYS A 44 0.53 -27.36 -50.02
C CYS A 44 1.82 -26.85 -49.36
N TYR A 45 2.74 -26.25 -50.13
CA TYR A 45 4.00 -25.68 -49.59
C TYR A 45 3.73 -24.56 -48.59
N GLN A 46 2.75 -23.69 -48.85
CA GLN A 46 2.33 -22.68 -47.89
C GLN A 46 1.91 -23.31 -46.56
N SER A 47 1.08 -24.35 -46.62
CA SER A 47 0.56 -25.01 -45.41
C SER A 47 1.67 -25.70 -44.62
N ALA A 48 2.58 -26.38 -45.32
CA ALA A 48 3.75 -27.02 -44.70
C ALA A 48 4.66 -26.00 -44.01
N ALA A 49 5.03 -24.93 -44.70
CA ALA A 49 5.87 -23.86 -44.16
C ALA A 49 5.23 -23.18 -42.93
N VAL A 50 3.92 -22.88 -42.99
CA VAL A 50 3.19 -22.28 -41.87
C VAL A 50 3.09 -23.23 -40.67
N GLN A 51 2.92 -24.53 -40.91
CA GLN A 51 2.85 -25.54 -39.86
C GLN A 51 4.21 -25.70 -39.14
N ASP A 52 5.30 -25.69 -39.89
CA ASP A 52 6.66 -25.81 -39.34
C ASP A 52 7.21 -24.48 -38.82
N SER A 53 6.50 -23.38 -39.05
CA SER A 53 7.00 -22.02 -38.81
C SER A 53 8.34 -21.75 -39.51
N ASP A 54 8.53 -22.32 -40.71
CA ASP A 54 9.74 -22.17 -41.52
C ASP A 54 9.54 -21.11 -42.63
N PRO A 55 10.15 -19.92 -42.50
CA PRO A 55 10.06 -18.89 -43.52
C PRO A 55 10.66 -19.34 -44.85
N TYR A 56 11.69 -20.19 -44.85
CA TYR A 56 12.37 -20.61 -46.08
C TYR A 56 11.47 -21.48 -46.96
N GLY A 57 10.58 -22.27 -46.37
CA GLY A 57 9.54 -23.01 -47.09
C GLY A 57 8.63 -22.12 -47.95
N CYS A 58 8.39 -20.86 -47.53
CA CYS A 58 7.56 -19.92 -48.31
C CYS A 58 8.19 -19.54 -49.66
N GLU A 59 9.51 -19.67 -49.84
CA GLU A 59 10.17 -19.42 -51.13
C GLU A 59 9.73 -20.42 -52.23
N LYS A 60 9.22 -21.60 -51.84
CA LYS A 60 8.73 -22.64 -52.76
C LYS A 60 7.31 -22.34 -53.26
N VAL A 61 6.62 -21.34 -52.70
CA VAL A 61 5.26 -20.95 -53.10
C VAL A 61 5.31 -20.10 -54.38
N THR A 62 4.81 -20.66 -55.49
CA THR A 62 4.82 -19.99 -56.81
C THR A 62 3.60 -19.08 -57.00
N PRO A 63 3.76 -17.92 -57.68
CA PRO A 63 2.67 -16.98 -57.88
C PRO A 63 1.60 -17.55 -58.84
N PRO A 64 0.30 -17.28 -58.61
CA PRO A 64 -0.74 -17.59 -59.58
C PRO A 64 -0.50 -16.86 -60.91
N LYS A 65 -1.03 -17.40 -62.01
CA LYS A 65 -0.77 -16.88 -63.37
C LYS A 65 -1.20 -15.42 -63.54
N GLU A 66 -2.29 -15.01 -62.88
CA GLU A 66 -2.79 -13.62 -62.91
C GLU A 66 -1.86 -12.61 -62.21
N PHE A 67 -0.98 -13.06 -61.30
CA PHE A 67 -0.05 -12.19 -60.56
C PHE A 67 1.40 -12.29 -61.06
N ALA A 68 1.73 -13.33 -61.84
CA ALA A 68 3.08 -13.55 -62.36
C ALA A 68 3.61 -12.37 -63.19
N SER A 69 2.74 -11.67 -63.93
CA SER A 69 3.11 -10.51 -64.76
C SER A 69 3.31 -9.22 -63.97
N SER A 70 2.74 -9.09 -62.78
CA SER A 70 2.83 -7.89 -61.94
C SER A 70 3.99 -7.95 -60.93
N GLY A 71 4.73 -9.07 -60.88
CA GLY A 71 5.79 -9.30 -59.90
C GLY A 71 5.28 -9.52 -58.46
N SER A 72 3.96 -9.65 -58.29
CA SER A 72 3.28 -9.89 -57.02
C SER A 72 3.17 -11.40 -56.75
N ASN A 73 3.27 -11.81 -55.48
CA ASN A 73 3.02 -13.20 -55.07
C ASN A 73 2.19 -13.25 -53.77
N PRO A 74 0.87 -13.00 -53.85
CA PRO A 74 0.01 -12.95 -52.67
C PRO A 74 0.03 -14.22 -51.80
N PRO A 75 0.03 -15.45 -52.36
CA PRO A 75 0.12 -16.67 -51.54
C PRO A 75 1.43 -16.79 -50.76
N ARG A 76 2.56 -16.37 -51.34
CA ARG A 76 3.85 -16.36 -50.65
C ARG A 76 3.89 -15.31 -49.54
N ASP A 77 3.45 -14.10 -49.81
CA ASP A 77 3.43 -13.05 -48.78
C ASP A 77 2.46 -13.41 -47.64
N LYS A 78 1.36 -14.10 -47.95
CA LYS A 78 0.45 -14.70 -46.95
C LYS A 78 1.14 -15.76 -46.09
N CYS A 79 1.97 -16.61 -46.70
CA CYS A 79 2.77 -17.61 -45.99
C CYS A 79 3.66 -16.94 -44.93
N TYR A 80 4.42 -15.91 -45.32
CA TYR A 80 5.23 -15.13 -44.40
C TYR A 80 4.42 -14.45 -43.31
N LEU A 81 3.31 -13.80 -43.67
CA LEU A 81 2.38 -13.17 -42.73
C LEU A 81 1.92 -14.16 -41.65
N GLN A 82 1.47 -15.35 -42.05
CA GLN A 82 0.95 -16.36 -41.13
C GLN A 82 2.05 -16.90 -40.20
N ILE A 83 3.25 -17.15 -40.71
CA ILE A 83 4.39 -17.57 -39.89
C ILE A 83 4.74 -16.48 -38.87
N ALA A 84 4.88 -15.24 -39.33
CA ALA A 84 5.22 -14.11 -38.47
C ALA A 84 4.17 -13.92 -37.37
N GLN A 85 2.88 -14.02 -37.72
CA GLN A 85 1.76 -13.98 -36.78
C GLN A 85 1.74 -15.18 -35.81
N ASN A 86 2.15 -16.37 -36.22
CA ASN A 86 2.17 -17.56 -35.35
C ASN A 86 3.35 -17.55 -34.38
N THR A 87 4.48 -16.96 -34.79
CA THR A 87 5.74 -16.97 -34.03
C THR A 87 5.97 -15.71 -33.20
N GLY A 88 5.33 -14.60 -33.58
CA GLY A 88 5.65 -13.28 -33.02
C GLY A 88 6.89 -12.63 -33.64
N ASP A 89 7.48 -13.23 -34.68
CA ASP A 89 8.73 -12.76 -35.27
C ASP A 89 8.49 -11.66 -36.33
N TYR A 90 8.78 -10.42 -35.95
CA TYR A 90 8.67 -9.26 -36.84
C TYR A 90 9.66 -9.28 -38.01
N ASP A 91 10.79 -9.97 -37.89
CA ASP A 91 11.82 -10.00 -38.94
C ASP A 91 11.34 -10.80 -40.14
N VAL A 92 10.42 -11.75 -39.96
CA VAL A 92 9.78 -12.51 -41.05
C VAL A 92 9.03 -11.57 -42.00
N CYS A 93 8.42 -10.48 -41.51
CA CYS A 93 7.74 -9.49 -42.34
C CYS A 93 8.66 -8.81 -43.36
N SER A 94 9.98 -8.81 -43.14
CA SER A 94 10.94 -8.22 -44.08
C SER A 94 10.98 -8.94 -45.44
N ASN A 95 10.56 -10.23 -45.46
CA ASN A 95 10.51 -11.09 -46.64
C ASN A 95 9.27 -10.87 -47.53
N ILE A 96 8.28 -10.13 -47.03
CA ILE A 96 7.10 -9.74 -47.80
C ILE A 96 7.50 -8.73 -48.86
N LYS A 97 7.19 -9.06 -50.12
CA LYS A 97 7.49 -8.18 -51.26
C LYS A 97 6.41 -7.15 -51.51
N GLY A 98 5.15 -7.50 -51.22
CA GLY A 98 4.00 -6.68 -51.56
C GLY A 98 3.71 -6.68 -53.05
N GLY A 99 2.89 -5.72 -53.48
CA GLY A 99 2.44 -5.60 -54.87
C GLY A 99 0.92 -5.68 -55.00
N ILE A 100 0.43 -5.64 -56.23
CA ILE A 100 -1.01 -5.63 -56.51
C ILE A 100 -1.63 -6.92 -55.94
N GLY A 101 -2.60 -6.75 -55.02
CA GLY A 101 -3.32 -7.85 -54.37
C GLY A 101 -2.52 -8.65 -53.33
N SER A 102 -1.30 -8.21 -52.98
CA SER A 102 -0.49 -8.84 -51.94
C SER A 102 -0.57 -8.10 -50.61
N TYR A 103 -0.02 -8.73 -49.57
CA TYR A 103 0.09 -8.14 -48.23
C TYR A 103 1.28 -7.18 -48.15
N THR A 104 1.19 -6.16 -47.30
CA THR A 104 2.32 -5.25 -47.03
C THR A 104 3.10 -5.64 -45.78
N LYS A 105 4.28 -5.03 -45.61
CA LYS A 105 5.10 -5.24 -44.41
C LYS A 105 4.40 -4.65 -43.18
N GLU A 106 3.73 -3.52 -43.35
CA GLU A 106 3.00 -2.82 -42.30
C GLU A 106 1.78 -3.63 -41.85
N GLU A 107 1.04 -4.23 -42.79
CA GLU A 107 -0.05 -5.17 -42.48
C GLU A 107 0.45 -6.38 -41.68
N CYS A 108 1.64 -6.88 -42.03
CA CYS A 108 2.27 -7.97 -41.30
C CYS A 108 2.65 -7.59 -39.87
N VAL A 109 3.38 -6.50 -39.69
CA VAL A 109 3.77 -6.00 -38.36
C VAL A 109 2.54 -5.69 -37.50
N GLY A 110 1.52 -5.03 -38.07
CA GLY A 110 0.26 -4.75 -37.36
C GLY A 110 -0.51 -6.02 -36.99
N GLY A 111 -0.53 -7.01 -37.89
CA GLY A 111 -1.14 -8.30 -37.62
C GLY A 111 -0.46 -9.09 -36.50
N ILE A 112 0.88 -9.05 -36.41
CA ILE A 112 1.64 -9.64 -35.31
C ILE A 112 1.31 -8.93 -33.99
N ALA A 113 1.35 -7.59 -34.00
CA ALA A 113 1.10 -6.77 -32.83
C ALA A 113 -0.30 -7.01 -32.25
N VAL A 114 -1.33 -7.03 -33.10
CA VAL A 114 -2.71 -7.29 -32.66
C VAL A 114 -2.88 -8.72 -32.15
N LYS A 115 -2.36 -9.72 -32.86
CA LYS A 115 -2.55 -11.14 -32.52
C LYS A 115 -1.84 -11.53 -31.23
N ASN A 116 -0.62 -11.02 -31.01
CA ASN A 116 0.17 -11.30 -29.82
C ASN A 116 -0.03 -10.27 -28.70
N GLU A 117 -0.93 -9.32 -28.92
CA GLU A 117 -1.24 -8.26 -27.97
C GLU A 117 -0.01 -7.46 -27.53
N ASP A 118 0.80 -7.06 -28.51
CA ASP A 118 2.09 -6.41 -28.33
C ASP A 118 2.03 -4.92 -28.77
N PRO A 119 1.87 -3.99 -27.81
CA PRO A 119 1.84 -2.55 -28.08
C PRO A 119 3.14 -2.03 -28.72
N GLU A 120 4.29 -2.63 -28.39
CA GLU A 120 5.57 -2.22 -28.97
C GLU A 120 5.66 -2.60 -30.45
N GLY A 121 5.00 -3.68 -30.84
CA GLY A 121 4.75 -4.03 -32.23
C GLY A 121 4.03 -2.92 -32.99
N CYS A 122 2.93 -2.41 -32.44
CA CYS A 122 2.21 -1.30 -33.06
C CYS A 122 3.11 -0.07 -33.19
N LYS A 123 3.95 0.26 -32.20
CA LYS A 123 4.88 1.41 -32.24
C LYS A 123 5.92 1.35 -33.37
N ARG A 124 6.10 0.19 -34.03
CA ARG A 124 6.95 0.06 -35.23
C ARG A 124 6.26 0.58 -36.50
N LEU A 125 4.95 0.80 -36.45
CA LEU A 125 4.14 1.32 -37.54
C LEU A 125 4.11 2.85 -37.54
N THR A 126 3.66 3.44 -38.64
CA THR A 126 3.46 4.89 -38.77
C THR A 126 2.15 5.21 -39.49
N GLY A 127 1.67 6.45 -39.35
CA GLY A 127 0.49 6.94 -40.05
C GLY A 127 -0.80 6.21 -39.68
N GLU A 128 -1.66 5.98 -40.67
CA GLU A 128 -2.99 5.37 -40.48
C GLU A 128 -2.90 3.93 -39.94
N VAL A 129 -1.92 3.15 -40.39
CA VAL A 129 -1.74 1.76 -39.95
C VAL A 129 -1.40 1.69 -38.45
N TYR A 130 -0.64 2.66 -37.93
CA TYR A 130 -0.39 2.78 -36.49
C TYR A 130 -1.67 3.05 -35.71
N GLU A 131 -2.49 4.00 -36.15
CA GLU A 131 -3.74 4.35 -35.48
C GLU A 131 -4.75 3.19 -35.52
N ASP A 132 -4.82 2.47 -36.63
CA ASP A 132 -5.66 1.27 -36.75
C ASP A 132 -5.18 0.14 -35.83
N CYS A 133 -3.86 -0.10 -35.78
CA CYS A 133 -3.27 -1.08 -34.86
C CYS A 133 -3.59 -0.70 -33.41
N LYS A 134 -3.38 0.58 -33.05
CA LYS A 134 -3.63 1.11 -31.72
C LYS A 134 -5.09 0.96 -31.32
N LYS A 135 -6.02 1.36 -32.18
CA LYS A 135 -7.46 1.22 -31.95
C LYS A 135 -7.88 -0.24 -31.79
N THR A 136 -7.42 -1.11 -32.69
CA THR A 136 -7.75 -2.54 -32.64
C THR A 136 -7.26 -3.16 -31.33
N LEU A 137 -6.01 -2.86 -30.97
CA LEU A 137 -5.38 -3.39 -29.78
C LEU A 137 -5.99 -2.80 -28.49
N GLY A 138 -6.29 -1.50 -28.48
CA GLY A 138 -6.97 -0.81 -27.38
C GLY A 138 -8.34 -1.39 -27.06
N ALA A 139 -9.10 -1.83 -28.07
CA ALA A 139 -10.37 -2.50 -27.89
C ALA A 139 -10.24 -3.90 -27.26
N LEU A 140 -9.08 -4.56 -27.36
CA LEU A 140 -8.80 -5.84 -26.72
C LEU A 140 -8.36 -5.68 -25.25
N PHE A 141 -7.94 -4.49 -24.85
CA PHE A 141 -7.44 -4.19 -23.51
C PHE A 141 -8.56 -3.72 -22.60
N THR A 142 -9.25 -4.67 -21.98
CA THR A 142 -10.29 -4.39 -20.98
C THR A 142 -9.69 -4.18 -19.59
N THR A 143 -10.48 -3.59 -18.69
CA THR A 143 -10.14 -3.39 -17.28
C THR A 143 -9.76 -4.71 -16.60
N ASP A 144 -10.57 -5.76 -16.76
CA ASP A 144 -10.34 -7.07 -16.14
C ASP A 144 -9.04 -7.73 -16.60
N ARG A 145 -8.68 -7.56 -17.88
CA ARG A 145 -7.44 -8.13 -18.40
C ARG A 145 -6.21 -7.48 -17.81
N VAL A 146 -6.23 -6.15 -17.63
CA VAL A 146 -5.13 -5.44 -16.98
C VAL A 146 -5.09 -5.78 -15.49
N LYS A 147 -6.23 -5.94 -14.82
CA LYS A 147 -6.26 -6.41 -13.43
C LYS A 147 -5.66 -7.81 -13.24
N ASN A 148 -5.99 -8.76 -14.12
CA ASN A 148 -5.39 -10.10 -14.05
C ASN A 148 -3.86 -10.02 -14.22
N LEU A 149 -3.36 -9.09 -15.04
CA LEU A 149 -1.93 -8.86 -15.21
C LEU A 149 -1.31 -8.14 -13.99
N ASP A 150 -2.04 -7.25 -13.32
CA ASP A 150 -1.64 -6.68 -12.02
C ASP A 150 -1.41 -7.79 -10.98
N GLU A 151 -2.36 -8.73 -10.88
CA GLU A 151 -2.28 -9.86 -9.95
C GLU A 151 -1.04 -10.74 -10.25
N GLU A 152 -0.78 -11.05 -11.53
CA GLU A 152 0.42 -11.77 -11.96
C GLU A 152 1.70 -11.00 -11.60
N ILE A 153 1.73 -9.69 -11.81
CA ILE A 153 2.86 -8.83 -11.45
C ILE A 153 3.09 -8.82 -9.94
N ASP A 154 2.04 -8.76 -9.13
CA ASP A 154 2.13 -8.76 -7.67
C ASP A 154 2.63 -10.12 -7.14
N ASP A 155 2.19 -11.22 -7.75
CA ASP A 155 2.72 -12.56 -7.47
C ASP A 155 4.20 -12.70 -7.86
N LEU A 156 4.60 -12.17 -9.03
CA LEU A 156 6.00 -12.15 -9.48
C LEU A 156 6.86 -11.28 -8.57
N LYS A 157 6.39 -10.11 -8.15
CA LYS A 157 7.08 -9.25 -7.16
C LYS A 157 7.29 -9.99 -5.85
N SER A 158 6.28 -10.72 -5.39
CA SER A 158 6.35 -11.52 -4.17
C SER A 158 7.33 -12.71 -4.29
N GLN A 159 7.50 -13.28 -5.49
CA GLN A 159 8.49 -14.33 -5.77
C GLN A 159 9.91 -13.76 -5.84
N VAL A 160 10.12 -12.68 -6.60
CA VAL A 160 11.41 -11.97 -6.68
C VAL A 160 11.85 -11.45 -5.30
N GLY A 161 10.92 -10.99 -4.45
CA GLY A 161 11.24 -10.59 -3.09
C GLY A 161 11.74 -11.74 -2.21
N ARG A 162 11.34 -12.99 -2.51
CA ARG A 162 11.80 -14.20 -1.81
C ARG A 162 13.10 -14.75 -2.38
N ASP A 163 13.30 -14.64 -3.70
CA ASP A 163 14.53 -15.02 -4.39
C ASP A 163 15.00 -13.90 -5.34
N PRO A 164 15.75 -12.91 -4.83
CA PRO A 164 16.18 -11.76 -5.64
C PRO A 164 17.22 -12.07 -6.72
N ASP A 165 17.90 -13.22 -6.62
CA ASP A 165 18.98 -13.62 -7.52
C ASP A 165 18.48 -14.45 -8.72
N ASP A 166 17.20 -14.83 -8.73
CA ASP A 166 16.56 -15.51 -9.85
C ASP A 166 16.37 -14.54 -11.04
N ALA A 167 17.26 -14.66 -12.02
CA ALA A 167 17.26 -13.84 -13.23
C ALA A 167 16.03 -14.07 -14.12
N ASP A 168 15.47 -15.29 -14.13
CA ASP A 168 14.32 -15.63 -14.97
C ASP A 168 13.03 -15.02 -14.39
N LEU A 169 12.85 -15.06 -13.07
CA LEU A 169 11.72 -14.37 -12.41
C LEU A 169 11.76 -12.86 -12.60
N ARG A 170 12.95 -12.26 -12.50
CA ARG A 170 13.13 -10.82 -12.75
C ARG A 170 12.81 -10.44 -14.18
N LYS A 171 13.22 -11.27 -15.14
CA LYS A 171 12.90 -11.07 -16.56
C LYS A 171 11.39 -11.18 -16.82
N GLN A 172 10.73 -12.18 -16.24
CA GLN A 172 9.27 -12.32 -16.34
C GLN A 172 8.54 -11.11 -15.75
N LEU A 173 8.99 -10.61 -14.59
CA LEU A 173 8.43 -9.40 -13.98
C LEU A 173 8.58 -8.18 -14.89
N GLU A 174 9.78 -7.96 -15.44
CA GLU A 174 10.04 -6.83 -16.35
C GLU A 174 9.17 -6.91 -17.63
N GLU A 175 9.04 -8.12 -18.21
CA GLU A 175 8.20 -8.36 -19.39
C GLU A 175 6.71 -8.11 -19.08
N ALA A 176 6.23 -8.56 -17.92
CA ALA A 176 4.85 -8.34 -17.47
C ALA A 176 4.57 -6.85 -17.21
N GLU A 177 5.46 -6.14 -16.51
CA GLU A 177 5.34 -4.70 -16.26
C GLU A 177 5.36 -3.89 -17.56
N LYS A 178 6.23 -4.27 -18.51
CA LYS A 178 6.27 -3.65 -19.84
C LYS A 178 4.97 -3.89 -20.61
N LYS A 179 4.46 -5.13 -20.60
CA LYS A 179 3.18 -5.48 -21.23
C LYS A 179 2.04 -4.68 -20.63
N ARG A 180 1.94 -4.62 -19.30
CA ARG A 180 0.92 -3.83 -18.59
C ARG A 180 0.98 -2.36 -18.96
N LYS A 181 2.17 -1.75 -18.97
CA LYS A 181 2.35 -0.35 -19.34
C LYS A 181 1.88 -0.09 -20.77
N GLY A 182 2.25 -0.96 -21.71
CA GLY A 182 1.80 -0.87 -23.09
C GLY A 182 0.28 -1.04 -23.21
N MET A 183 -0.33 -1.95 -22.44
CA MET A 183 -1.78 -2.13 -22.41
C MET A 183 -2.48 -0.85 -21.98
N ILE A 184 -2.04 -0.23 -20.88
CA ILE A 184 -2.63 1.01 -20.35
C ILE A 184 -2.46 2.17 -21.35
N GLU A 185 -1.32 2.26 -22.03
CA GLU A 185 -1.04 3.32 -23.03
C GLU A 185 -1.96 3.23 -24.26
N PHE A 186 -2.31 2.01 -24.67
CA PHE A 186 -3.11 1.74 -25.87
C PHE A 186 -4.60 1.60 -25.57
N MET A 187 -4.95 1.38 -24.31
CA MET A 187 -6.33 1.24 -23.85
C MET A 187 -7.18 2.46 -24.24
N GLU A 188 -8.43 2.20 -24.60
CA GLU A 188 -9.40 3.25 -24.90
C GLU A 188 -9.54 4.22 -23.71
N PRO A 189 -9.63 5.56 -23.93
CA PRO A 189 -9.60 6.54 -22.85
C PRO A 189 -10.64 6.32 -21.75
N THR A 190 -11.84 5.85 -22.11
CA THR A 190 -12.92 5.54 -21.15
C THR A 190 -12.56 4.34 -20.28
N THR A 191 -11.99 3.29 -20.88
CA THR A 191 -11.57 2.07 -20.19
C THR A 191 -10.37 2.35 -19.29
N ALA A 192 -9.41 3.15 -19.76
CA ALA A 192 -8.27 3.58 -18.95
C ALA A 192 -8.73 4.43 -17.75
N ALA A 193 -9.70 5.33 -17.94
CA ALA A 193 -10.27 6.10 -16.85
C ALA A 193 -11.01 5.22 -15.82
N GLU A 194 -11.75 4.21 -16.27
CA GLU A 194 -12.43 3.24 -15.41
C GLU A 194 -11.43 2.39 -14.61
N TYR A 195 -10.41 1.85 -15.27
CA TYR A 195 -9.32 1.12 -14.63
C TYR A 195 -8.63 1.98 -13.55
N ASN A 196 -8.24 3.20 -13.91
CA ASN A 196 -7.60 4.13 -12.97
C ASN A 196 -8.50 4.45 -11.77
N LYS A 197 -9.80 4.65 -12.00
CA LYS A 197 -10.78 4.86 -10.93
C LYS A 197 -10.87 3.62 -10.03
N GLY A 198 -10.85 2.42 -10.61
CA GLY A 198 -10.81 1.15 -9.88
C GLY A 198 -9.60 1.03 -8.96
N LYS A 199 -8.38 1.27 -9.47
CA LYS A 199 -7.15 1.25 -8.66
C LYS A 199 -7.14 2.27 -7.52
N ILE A 200 -7.66 3.47 -7.78
CA ILE A 200 -7.81 4.50 -6.74
C ILE A 200 -8.82 4.06 -5.68
N ALA A 201 -9.93 3.44 -6.08
CA ALA A 201 -10.95 2.95 -5.16
C ALA A 201 -10.44 1.79 -4.30
N GLU A 202 -9.68 0.86 -4.89
CA GLU A 202 -9.04 -0.28 -4.20
C GLU A 202 -8.14 0.19 -3.05
N VAL A 203 -7.30 1.22 -3.28
CA VAL A 203 -6.45 1.79 -2.21
C VAL A 203 -7.27 2.40 -1.06
N MET A 204 -8.48 2.88 -1.35
CA MET A 204 -9.35 3.56 -0.40
C MET A 204 -10.38 2.65 0.27
N GLU A 205 -10.46 1.36 -0.11
CA GLU A 205 -11.55 0.46 0.27
C GLU A 205 -11.65 0.20 1.78
N ASP A 206 -10.50 0.16 2.45
CA ASP A 206 -10.33 -0.10 3.89
C ASP A 206 -10.31 1.17 4.75
N VAL A 207 -10.51 2.35 4.17
CA VAL A 207 -10.63 3.60 4.93
C VAL A 207 -12.07 3.77 5.43
N GLU A 208 -12.34 3.28 6.65
CA GLU A 208 -13.69 3.30 7.26
C GLU A 208 -14.15 4.70 7.70
N ASP A 209 -13.22 5.56 8.12
CA ASP A 209 -13.53 6.89 8.66
C ASP A 209 -13.73 7.91 7.50
N GLU A 210 -14.94 8.46 7.38
CA GLU A 210 -15.32 9.35 6.28
C GLU A 210 -14.52 10.67 6.29
N ASP A 211 -14.16 11.18 7.47
CA ASP A 211 -13.36 12.40 7.61
C ASP A 211 -11.92 12.15 7.13
N VAL A 212 -11.34 11.00 7.52
CA VAL A 212 -10.03 10.56 7.02
C VAL A 212 -10.06 10.38 5.50
N ALA A 213 -11.07 9.70 4.97
CA ALA A 213 -11.23 9.52 3.52
C ALA A 213 -11.40 10.84 2.77
N SER A 214 -12.08 11.83 3.36
CA SER A 214 -12.22 13.19 2.81
C SER A 214 -10.87 13.91 2.73
N GLU A 215 -10.07 13.87 3.79
CA GLU A 215 -8.74 14.49 3.83
C GLU A 215 -7.75 13.82 2.87
N ILE A 216 -7.76 12.49 2.77
CA ILE A 216 -6.95 11.76 1.79
C ILE A 216 -7.29 12.22 0.37
N ARG A 217 -8.59 12.32 0.04
CA ARG A 217 -9.05 12.77 -1.29
C ARG A 217 -8.60 14.20 -1.58
N LYS A 218 -8.68 15.13 -0.62
CA LYS A 218 -8.22 16.51 -0.79
C LYS A 218 -6.72 16.58 -1.06
N ASP A 219 -5.91 15.90 -0.25
CA ASP A 219 -4.45 15.85 -0.40
C ASP A 219 -4.04 15.24 -1.74
N PHE A 220 -4.73 14.17 -2.15
CA PHE A 220 -4.46 13.51 -3.42
C PHE A 220 -4.81 14.40 -4.62
N VAL A 221 -5.95 15.11 -4.58
CA VAL A 221 -6.32 16.08 -5.63
C VAL A 221 -5.31 17.22 -5.70
N LYS A 222 -4.85 17.75 -4.54
CA LYS A 222 -3.80 18.78 -4.48
C LYS A 222 -2.50 18.27 -5.11
N TYR A 223 -2.08 17.05 -4.78
CA TYR A 223 -0.89 16.43 -5.36
C TYR A 223 -1.00 16.28 -6.88
N LYS A 224 -2.14 15.77 -7.38
CA LYS A 224 -2.37 15.60 -8.83
C LYS A 224 -2.34 16.93 -9.57
N ALA A 225 -2.85 18.00 -8.96
CA ALA A 225 -2.81 19.34 -9.55
C ALA A 225 -1.39 19.93 -9.60
N GLN A 226 -0.53 19.62 -8.62
CA GLN A 226 0.81 20.19 -8.48
C GLN A 226 1.91 19.42 -9.21
N SER A 227 1.86 18.08 -9.21
CA SER A 227 2.92 17.23 -9.76
C SER A 227 2.98 17.24 -11.28
N GLY A 228 1.84 17.49 -11.95
CA GLY A 228 1.70 17.26 -13.39
C GLY A 228 1.77 15.78 -13.78
N ASP A 229 1.90 14.88 -12.81
CA ASP A 229 2.02 13.45 -13.02
C ASP A 229 0.69 12.84 -13.45
N ARG A 230 0.77 11.96 -14.43
CA ARG A 230 -0.37 11.25 -15.03
C ARG A 230 -0.21 9.74 -14.98
N GLY A 231 0.95 9.24 -14.52
CA GLY A 231 1.21 7.80 -14.40
C GLY A 231 0.38 7.20 -13.27
N ILE A 232 -0.48 6.23 -13.59
CA ILE A 232 -1.35 5.61 -12.58
C ILE A 232 -0.55 4.96 -11.44
N ASP A 233 0.61 4.36 -11.73
CA ASP A 233 1.41 3.70 -10.70
C ASP A 233 1.94 4.70 -9.67
N SER A 234 2.53 5.80 -10.14
CA SER A 234 3.02 6.87 -9.27
C SER A 234 1.89 7.56 -8.50
N LEU A 235 0.73 7.77 -9.15
CA LEU A 235 -0.46 8.31 -8.49
C LEU A 235 -0.96 7.37 -7.38
N THR A 236 -1.07 6.07 -7.65
CA THR A 236 -1.51 5.04 -6.70
C THR A 236 -0.54 4.91 -5.52
N GLU A 237 0.76 4.88 -5.78
CA GLU A 237 1.79 4.85 -4.73
C GLU A 237 1.73 6.11 -3.86
N LYS A 238 1.53 7.29 -4.47
CA LYS A 238 1.37 8.50 -3.68
C LYS A 238 0.08 8.50 -2.86
N LEU A 239 -1.01 7.96 -3.40
CA LEU A 239 -2.27 7.81 -2.68
C LEU A 239 -2.11 6.88 -1.46
N LYS A 240 -1.44 5.73 -1.62
CA LYS A 240 -1.10 4.82 -0.51
C LYS A 240 -0.31 5.56 0.59
N ALA A 241 0.72 6.31 0.21
CA ALA A 241 1.51 7.08 1.17
C ALA A 241 0.67 8.16 1.90
N ILE A 242 -0.23 8.86 1.21
CA ILE A 242 -1.15 9.83 1.83
C ILE A 242 -2.12 9.11 2.79
N LYS A 243 -2.66 7.97 2.37
CA LYS A 243 -3.55 7.15 3.20
C LYS A 243 -2.86 6.71 4.49
N GLU A 244 -1.70 6.07 4.39
CA GLU A 244 -0.91 5.61 5.54
C GLU A 244 -0.62 6.77 6.51
N GLU A 245 -0.26 7.94 5.99
CA GLU A 245 -0.02 9.15 6.79
C GLU A 245 -1.29 9.57 7.56
N LYS A 246 -2.45 9.65 6.90
CA LYS A 246 -3.68 10.16 7.52
C LYS A 246 -4.28 9.15 8.49
N GLU A 247 -4.29 7.86 8.18
CA GLU A 247 -4.72 6.80 9.10
C GLU A 247 -3.82 6.73 10.32
N PHE A 248 -2.50 6.85 10.14
CA PHE A 248 -1.57 6.91 11.26
C PHE A 248 -1.87 8.10 12.18
N ILE A 249 -2.06 9.30 11.61
CA ILE A 249 -2.40 10.49 12.39
C ILE A 249 -3.71 10.29 13.16
N LYS A 250 -4.75 9.74 12.53
CA LYS A 250 -6.03 9.48 13.19
C LYS A 250 -5.90 8.49 14.34
N ASN A 251 -5.16 7.40 14.14
CA ASN A 251 -4.91 6.42 15.18
C ASN A 251 -4.16 7.02 16.38
N VAL A 252 -3.21 7.93 16.15
CA VAL A 252 -2.53 8.64 17.23
C VAL A 252 -3.51 9.56 17.99
N ASP A 253 -4.38 10.27 17.27
CA ASP A 253 -5.41 11.13 17.88
C ASP A 253 -6.41 10.32 18.72
N ASP A 254 -6.87 9.18 18.22
CA ASP A 254 -7.78 8.28 18.94
C ASP A 254 -7.14 7.69 20.20
N GLN A 255 -5.84 7.34 20.13
CA GLN A 255 -5.09 6.90 21.31
C GLN A 255 -4.90 8.03 22.32
N ALA A 256 -4.65 9.26 21.86
CA ALA A 256 -4.58 10.43 22.74
C ALA A 256 -5.92 10.68 23.43
N ASN A 257 -7.03 10.63 22.70
CA ASN A 257 -8.38 10.78 23.24
C ASN A 257 -8.71 9.67 24.24
N THR A 258 -8.38 8.42 23.92
CA THR A 258 -8.55 7.28 24.84
C THR A 258 -7.75 7.49 26.13
N LEU A 259 -6.49 7.93 26.03
CA LEU A 259 -5.64 8.23 27.18
C LEU A 259 -6.24 9.34 28.05
N VAL A 260 -6.74 10.40 27.43
CA VAL A 260 -7.40 11.51 28.12
C VAL A 260 -8.69 11.06 28.80
N ASP A 261 -9.49 10.21 28.15
CA ASP A 261 -10.75 9.73 28.73
C ASP A 261 -10.52 8.73 29.87
N GLN A 262 -9.53 7.85 29.76
CA GLN A 262 -9.09 7.00 30.87
C GLN A 262 -8.57 7.83 32.04
N LEU A 263 -7.85 8.92 31.75
CA LEU A 263 -7.44 9.87 32.79
C LEU A 263 -8.66 10.50 33.45
N LYS A 264 -9.65 10.99 32.69
CA LYS A 264 -10.90 11.56 33.23
C LYS A 264 -11.67 10.55 34.08
N GLU A 265 -11.81 9.31 33.63
CA GLU A 265 -12.48 8.24 34.36
C GLU A 265 -11.76 7.96 35.69
N SER A 266 -10.43 7.84 35.66
CA SER A 266 -9.63 7.66 36.87
C SER A 266 -9.74 8.83 37.86
N VAL A 267 -9.94 10.06 37.34
CA VAL A 267 -10.17 11.27 38.15
C VAL A 267 -11.60 11.26 38.71
N GLY A 268 -12.59 10.82 37.93
CA GLY A 268 -13.99 10.71 38.33
C GLY A 268 -14.20 9.70 39.46
N GLU A 269 -13.60 8.52 39.36
CA GLU A 269 -13.62 7.50 40.42
C GLU A 269 -12.95 7.99 41.73
N TYR A 270 -12.05 8.96 41.64
CA TYR A 270 -11.44 9.59 42.82
C TYR A 270 -12.43 10.44 43.63
N ALA A 271 -13.52 10.92 43.00
CA ALA A 271 -14.52 11.76 43.63
C ALA A 271 -15.61 10.97 44.38
N ASP A 272 -15.83 9.70 44.02
CA ASP A 272 -16.82 8.83 44.67
C ASP A 272 -16.20 8.02 45.83
N GLU A 273 -16.52 8.40 47.06
CA GLU A 273 -15.83 8.00 48.30
C GLU A 273 -15.98 6.52 48.74
N GLN A 274 -16.76 5.67 48.06
CA GLN A 274 -17.28 4.44 48.70
C GLN A 274 -16.47 3.13 48.56
N LYS A 275 -15.28 3.09 47.92
CA LYS A 275 -14.50 1.84 47.78
C LYS A 275 -12.99 2.01 47.93
N GLU A 276 -12.55 2.52 49.07
CA GLU A 276 -11.16 2.95 49.33
C GLU A 276 -10.06 1.92 49.01
N GLU A 277 -10.28 0.63 49.27
CA GLU A 277 -9.25 -0.41 49.10
C GLU A 277 -9.18 -0.96 47.66
N LEU A 278 -10.33 -1.05 46.97
CA LEU A 278 -10.42 -1.41 45.55
C LEU A 278 -9.87 -0.28 44.66
N VAL A 279 -10.09 0.95 45.09
CA VAL A 279 -9.66 2.18 44.43
C VAL A 279 -8.14 2.34 44.49
N ASP A 280 -7.46 2.01 45.60
CA ASP A 280 -6.00 2.07 45.69
C ASP A 280 -5.30 1.00 44.81
N ALA A 281 -5.85 -0.22 44.73
CA ALA A 281 -5.31 -1.31 43.91
C ALA A 281 -5.61 -1.15 42.40
N ALA A 282 -6.80 -0.65 42.05
CA ALA A 282 -7.14 -0.28 40.68
C ALA A 282 -6.29 0.91 40.21
N LYS A 283 -5.96 1.84 41.13
CA LYS A 283 -5.04 2.96 40.86
C LYS A 283 -3.65 2.48 40.52
N GLU A 284 -2.98 1.69 41.35
CA GLU A 284 -1.61 1.25 41.02
C GLU A 284 -1.56 0.51 39.67
N LYS A 285 -2.55 -0.34 39.37
CA LYS A 285 -2.64 -1.04 38.09
C LYS A 285 -3.00 -0.12 36.92
N GLY A 286 -3.91 0.82 37.11
CA GLY A 286 -4.26 1.83 36.09
C GLY A 286 -3.11 2.78 35.82
N TRP A 287 -2.37 3.18 36.84
CA TRP A 287 -1.18 4.05 36.73
C TRP A 287 0.01 3.32 36.14
N ASP A 288 0.25 2.06 36.49
CA ASP A 288 1.29 1.24 35.86
C ASP A 288 0.93 0.94 34.40
N TRP A 289 -0.34 0.70 34.08
CA TRP A 289 -0.82 0.55 32.71
C TRP A 289 -0.68 1.85 31.90
N VAL A 290 -1.07 3.01 32.46
CA VAL A 290 -0.88 4.32 31.80
C VAL A 290 0.61 4.57 31.54
N LYS A 291 1.49 4.19 32.47
CA LYS A 291 2.94 4.34 32.32
C LYS A 291 3.53 3.40 31.27
N THR A 292 3.23 2.11 31.36
CA THR A 292 3.88 1.06 30.54
C THR A 292 3.18 0.79 29.21
N LYS A 293 1.86 0.95 29.12
CA LYS A 293 1.07 0.68 27.91
C LYS A 293 0.65 1.95 27.19
N GLY A 294 0.38 3.03 27.92
CA GLY A 294 0.01 4.34 27.36
C GLY A 294 1.21 5.20 27.01
N GLY A 295 2.09 5.44 27.98
CA GLY A 295 3.22 6.37 27.87
C GLY A 295 4.30 5.93 26.88
N ASP A 296 4.82 4.72 27.03
CA ASP A 296 5.87 4.19 26.13
C ASP A 296 5.35 4.03 24.70
N ARG A 297 4.14 3.48 24.51
CA ARG A 297 3.51 3.35 23.19
C ARG A 297 3.29 4.71 22.53
N PHE A 298 2.80 5.71 23.27
CA PHE A 298 2.59 7.05 22.75
C PHE A 298 3.90 7.74 22.39
N LYS A 299 4.96 7.51 23.18
CA LYS A 299 6.30 7.98 22.88
C LYS A 299 6.85 7.36 21.60
N ASP A 300 6.72 6.04 21.43
CA ASP A 300 7.11 5.34 20.19
C ASP A 300 6.34 5.89 18.97
N GLN A 301 5.06 6.22 19.14
CA GLN A 301 4.27 6.85 18.08
C GLN A 301 4.69 8.29 17.78
N LEU A 302 5.04 9.09 18.80
CA LEU A 302 5.63 10.42 18.61
C LEU A 302 6.95 10.35 17.85
N GLU A 303 7.81 9.38 18.17
CA GLU A 303 9.07 9.16 17.45
C GLU A 303 8.80 8.80 15.97
N LYS A 304 7.79 7.96 15.69
CA LYS A 304 7.36 7.67 14.31
C LYS A 304 6.80 8.89 13.59
N LEU A 305 6.04 9.77 14.26
CA LEU A 305 5.59 11.04 13.68
C LEU A 305 6.78 11.94 13.35
N GLU A 306 7.80 11.99 14.21
CA GLU A 306 9.03 12.76 13.95
C GLU A 306 9.81 12.20 12.77
N GLU A 307 9.88 10.87 12.64
CA GLU A 307 10.48 10.22 11.47
C GLU A 307 9.71 10.57 10.18
N MET A 308 8.37 10.47 10.20
CA MET A 308 7.54 10.86 9.05
C MET A 308 7.68 12.34 8.71
N LYS A 309 7.70 13.21 9.71
CA LYS A 309 7.98 14.65 9.54
C LYS A 309 9.32 14.86 8.85
N GLY A 310 10.33 14.05 9.19
CA GLY A 310 11.66 14.09 8.57
C GLY A 310 11.67 13.75 7.06
N LYS A 311 10.63 13.08 6.54
CA LYS A 311 10.48 12.76 5.12
C LYS A 311 9.96 13.93 4.28
N TYR A 312 9.52 15.02 4.92
CA TYR A 312 8.97 16.20 4.27
C TYR A 312 9.94 17.38 4.30
N ASP A 313 9.94 18.17 3.23
CA ASP A 313 10.66 19.44 3.21
C ASP A 313 10.14 20.36 4.31
N LYS A 314 11.05 21.01 5.04
CA LYS A 314 10.72 21.90 6.17
C LYS A 314 9.81 23.08 5.80
N ALA A 315 9.79 23.44 4.52
CA ALA A 315 8.96 24.51 3.98
C ALA A 315 7.61 24.04 3.44
N SER A 316 7.29 22.75 3.56
CA SER A 316 6.02 22.21 3.07
C SER A 316 4.89 22.41 4.09
N ASP A 317 3.69 22.72 3.59
CA ASP A 317 2.47 22.80 4.43
C ASP A 317 2.27 21.54 5.29
N LYS A 318 2.64 20.36 4.75
CA LYS A 318 2.56 19.07 5.45
C LYS A 318 3.53 18.98 6.62
N TYR A 319 4.75 19.48 6.46
CA TYR A 319 5.71 19.55 7.57
C TYR A 319 5.16 20.40 8.70
N GLU A 320 4.56 21.55 8.39
CA GLU A 320 3.94 22.43 9.40
C GLU A 320 2.73 21.78 10.08
N GLU A 321 1.86 21.10 9.32
CA GLU A 321 0.69 20.39 9.87
C GLU A 321 1.13 19.27 10.83
N ILE A 322 2.06 18.40 10.40
CA ILE A 322 2.59 17.31 11.22
C ILE A 322 3.34 17.88 12.43
N ALA A 323 4.15 18.92 12.25
CA ALA A 323 4.87 19.57 13.36
C ALA A 323 3.91 20.13 14.41
N GLY A 324 2.84 20.80 13.99
CA GLY A 324 1.82 21.32 14.89
C GLY A 324 1.08 20.21 15.65
N LYS A 325 0.79 19.08 15.00
CA LYS A 325 0.20 17.90 15.67
C LYS A 325 1.17 17.27 16.68
N ILE A 326 2.44 17.08 16.30
CA ILE A 326 3.48 16.60 17.22
C ILE A 326 3.61 17.52 18.44
N GLU A 327 3.61 18.84 18.24
CA GLU A 327 3.72 19.81 19.34
C GLU A 327 2.54 19.72 20.30
N LYS A 328 1.31 19.61 19.78
CA LYS A 328 0.11 19.39 20.60
C LYS A 328 0.19 18.09 21.39
N LEU A 329 0.56 16.99 20.73
CA LEU A 329 0.67 15.66 21.35
C LEU A 329 1.78 15.63 22.41
N LYS A 330 2.93 16.25 22.14
CA LYS A 330 4.01 16.43 23.13
C LYS A 330 3.56 17.25 24.33
N LYS A 331 2.83 18.35 24.10
CA LYS A 331 2.27 19.16 25.20
C LYS A 331 1.37 18.30 26.09
N VAL A 332 0.45 17.53 25.51
CA VAL A 332 -0.43 16.62 26.27
C VAL A 332 0.41 15.59 27.05
N TYR A 333 1.39 14.95 26.41
CA TYR A 333 2.26 14.00 27.07
C TYR A 333 3.06 14.60 28.23
N ASP A 334 3.68 15.77 28.03
CA ASP A 334 4.46 16.47 29.05
C ASP A 334 3.58 16.89 30.22
N GLU A 335 2.34 17.28 29.96
CA GLU A 335 1.36 17.62 31.00
C GLU A 335 0.93 16.39 31.81
N VAL A 336 0.61 15.27 31.15
CA VAL A 336 0.27 14.00 31.81
C VAL A 336 1.47 13.47 32.61
N SER A 337 2.68 13.54 32.03
CA SER A 337 3.94 13.18 32.70
C SER A 337 4.21 14.08 33.91
N GLY A 338 3.90 15.37 33.82
CA GLY A 338 3.99 16.32 34.93
C GLY A 338 3.05 15.99 36.08
N VAL A 339 1.80 15.60 35.77
CA VAL A 339 0.85 15.07 36.77
C VAL A 339 1.40 13.83 37.44
N TYR A 340 1.92 12.89 36.65
CA TYR A 340 2.50 11.65 37.15
C TYR A 340 3.65 11.91 38.13
N LYS A 341 4.59 12.79 37.77
CA LYS A 341 5.72 13.15 38.66
C LYS A 341 5.26 13.68 40.00
N LYS A 342 4.25 14.57 40.02
CA LYS A 342 3.68 15.11 41.28
C LYS A 342 3.00 14.02 42.11
N VAL A 343 2.27 13.11 41.48
CA VAL A 343 1.63 11.97 42.18
C VAL A 343 2.69 11.02 42.77
N ASP A 344 3.75 10.72 42.03
CA ASP A 344 4.88 9.90 42.49
C ASP A 344 5.63 10.56 43.66
N GLU A 345 5.84 11.88 43.62
CA GLU A 345 6.39 12.64 44.74
C GLU A 345 5.55 12.46 46.01
N TYR A 346 4.21 12.50 45.91
CA TYR A 346 3.34 12.25 47.05
C TYR A 346 3.37 10.80 47.53
N ASN A 347 3.51 9.82 46.63
CA ASN A 347 3.72 8.42 47.01
C ASN A 347 5.01 8.25 47.81
N LYS A 348 6.12 8.85 47.36
CA LYS A 348 7.40 8.83 48.07
C LYS A 348 7.28 9.51 49.44
N MET A 349 6.62 10.67 49.50
CA MET A 349 6.38 11.36 50.78
C MET A 349 5.52 10.52 51.74
N LEU A 350 4.54 9.77 51.25
CA LEU A 350 3.75 8.85 52.06
C LEU A 350 4.61 7.68 52.57
N ALA A 351 5.40 7.05 51.69
CA ALA A 351 6.28 5.93 52.02
C ALA A 351 7.39 6.32 53.02
N GLU A 352 7.92 7.54 52.90
CA GLU A 352 8.90 8.12 53.83
C GLU A 352 8.27 8.61 55.14
N GLY A 353 6.94 8.50 55.29
CA GLY A 353 6.25 8.98 56.48
C GLY A 353 6.26 10.51 56.62
N LYS A 354 6.47 11.28 55.54
CA LYS A 354 6.41 12.77 55.58
C LYS A 354 4.99 13.32 55.54
N ILE A 355 4.03 12.52 55.05
CA ILE A 355 2.58 12.81 55.06
C ILE A 355 1.81 11.56 55.48
N ASP A 356 0.56 11.70 55.88
CA ASP A 356 -0.33 10.56 56.17
C ASP A 356 -1.15 10.15 54.94
N LYS A 357 -1.85 9.00 55.03
CA LYS A 357 -2.64 8.43 53.92
C LYS A 357 -3.74 9.40 53.45
N GLY A 358 -4.42 10.09 54.37
CA GLY A 358 -5.48 11.05 54.06
C GLY A 358 -4.94 12.30 53.36
N GLN A 359 -3.81 12.83 53.83
CA GLN A 359 -3.11 13.96 53.21
C GLN A 359 -2.64 13.63 51.80
N ALA A 360 -2.03 12.45 51.60
CA ALA A 360 -1.61 12.00 50.27
C ALA A 360 -2.81 11.87 49.31
N LYS A 361 -3.96 11.37 49.79
CA LYS A 361 -5.20 11.26 49.02
C LYS A 361 -5.70 12.63 48.55
N VAL A 362 -5.76 13.61 49.45
CA VAL A 362 -6.21 14.98 49.13
C VAL A 362 -5.25 15.65 48.14
N LEU A 363 -3.93 15.50 48.32
CA LEU A 363 -2.94 16.10 47.43
C LEU A 363 -2.96 15.49 46.02
N LYS A 364 -3.09 14.16 45.91
CA LYS A 364 -3.26 13.48 44.62
C LYS A 364 -4.57 13.91 43.94
N GLY A 365 -5.67 13.92 44.68
CA GLY A 365 -6.98 14.38 44.19
C GLY A 365 -6.92 15.84 43.72
N ALA A 366 -6.23 16.71 44.45
CA ALA A 366 -6.06 18.12 44.07
C ALA A 366 -5.25 18.29 42.77
N VAL A 367 -4.14 17.55 42.58
CA VAL A 367 -3.38 17.58 41.32
C VAL A 367 -4.24 17.10 40.15
N LEU A 368 -5.01 16.02 40.36
CA LEU A 368 -5.89 15.43 39.35
C LEU A 368 -7.07 16.36 38.99
N LEU A 369 -7.77 16.89 39.98
CA LEU A 369 -8.89 17.82 39.79
C LEU A 369 -8.44 19.14 39.16
N GLY A 370 -7.30 19.68 39.61
CA GLY A 370 -6.74 20.90 39.02
C GLY A 370 -6.49 20.75 37.52
N LYS A 371 -6.05 19.57 37.10
CA LYS A 371 -5.79 19.25 35.69
C LYS A 371 -7.03 18.86 34.91
N GLY A 372 -7.96 18.13 35.53
CA GLY A 372 -9.28 17.85 34.94
C GLY A 372 -10.06 19.14 34.65
N LEU A 373 -9.98 20.14 35.54
CA LEU A 373 -10.53 21.48 35.33
C LEU A 373 -9.80 22.25 34.22
N GLU A 374 -8.48 22.15 34.13
CA GLU A 374 -7.68 22.75 33.05
C GLU A 374 -8.11 22.17 31.68
N TYR A 375 -8.21 20.84 31.56
CA TYR A 375 -8.67 20.18 30.32
C TYR A 375 -10.12 20.50 29.96
N ALA A 376 -11.03 20.48 30.94
CA ALA A 376 -12.44 20.81 30.70
C ALA A 376 -12.63 22.28 30.26
N THR A 377 -11.75 23.19 30.67
CA THR A 377 -11.81 24.61 30.29
C THR A 377 -11.08 24.92 28.98
N GLU A 378 -10.05 24.16 28.59
CA GLU A 378 -9.35 24.31 27.30
C GLU A 378 -10.14 23.74 26.11
N TYR A 379 -11.03 22.76 26.37
CA TYR A 379 -11.87 22.11 25.32
C TYR A 379 -13.20 22.82 25.05
N VAL A 380 -13.64 23.75 25.92
CA VAL A 380 -14.88 24.53 25.74
C VAL A 380 -14.52 25.89 25.11
N PRO A 381 -14.87 26.18 23.84
CA PRO A 381 -14.38 27.35 23.09
C PRO A 381 -14.77 28.73 23.67
N VAL A 382 -15.66 28.75 24.67
CA VAL A 382 -16.22 29.98 25.27
C VAL A 382 -15.29 30.61 26.30
N PHE A 383 -14.31 29.86 26.84
CA PHE A 383 -13.38 30.36 27.84
C PHE A 383 -11.94 30.32 27.31
N GLY A 384 -11.51 31.44 26.73
CA GLY A 384 -10.17 31.57 26.16
C GLY A 384 -9.01 31.30 27.15
N SER A 385 -7.84 31.05 26.57
CA SER A 385 -6.55 30.66 27.20
C SER A 385 -6.11 31.47 28.43
N THR A 386 -6.65 32.67 28.63
CA THR A 386 -6.37 33.52 29.79
C THR A 386 -6.91 32.95 31.10
N ILE A 387 -8.08 32.30 31.08
CA ILE A 387 -8.68 31.70 32.29
C ILE A 387 -7.93 30.42 32.68
N SER A 388 -7.53 29.57 31.73
CA SER A 388 -6.79 28.34 32.06
C SER A 388 -5.41 28.65 32.69
N ALA A 389 -4.70 29.66 32.18
CA ALA A 389 -3.41 30.09 32.73
C ALA A 389 -3.52 30.67 34.16
N VAL A 390 -4.54 31.50 34.43
CA VAL A 390 -4.82 32.05 35.76
C VAL A 390 -5.24 30.95 36.74
N THR A 391 -6.01 29.97 36.26
CA THR A 391 -6.46 28.83 37.06
C THR A 391 -5.29 27.92 37.42
N LYS A 392 -4.39 27.62 36.47
CA LYS A 392 -3.17 26.82 36.67
C LYS A 392 -2.23 27.43 37.72
N GLY A 393 -1.92 28.72 37.61
CA GLY A 393 -1.05 29.41 38.58
C GLY A 393 -1.64 29.44 40.00
N THR A 394 -2.95 29.63 40.10
CA THR A 394 -3.68 29.62 41.39
C THR A 394 -3.76 28.22 41.99
N PHE A 395 -3.95 27.20 41.15
CA PHE A 395 -3.98 25.79 41.59
C PHE A 395 -2.62 25.31 42.06
N ASP A 396 -1.54 25.61 41.32
CA ASP A 396 -0.18 25.24 41.70
C ASP A 396 0.24 25.89 43.02
N ALA A 397 -0.10 27.16 43.22
CA ALA A 397 0.11 27.86 44.49
C ALA A 397 -0.67 27.21 45.64
N THR A 398 -1.94 26.86 45.40
CA THR A 398 -2.81 26.18 46.36
C THR A 398 -2.29 24.80 46.73
N ILE A 399 -1.85 24.00 45.75
CA ILE A 399 -1.26 22.68 45.95
C ILE A 399 0.04 22.77 46.74
N LYS A 400 0.92 23.72 46.39
CA LYS A 400 2.18 23.95 47.12
C LYS A 400 1.93 24.34 48.58
N LEU A 401 0.94 25.19 48.82
CA LEU A 401 0.53 25.59 50.16
C LEU A 401 -0.09 24.41 50.93
N ALA A 402 -0.97 23.63 50.29
CA ALA A 402 -1.58 22.44 50.87
C ALA A 402 -0.53 21.37 51.23
N THR A 403 0.48 21.19 50.38
CA THR A 403 1.59 20.25 50.60
C THR A 403 2.39 20.65 51.85
N LYS A 404 2.78 21.93 51.94
CA LYS A 404 3.46 22.47 53.14
C LYS A 404 2.61 22.32 54.40
N ARG A 405 1.31 22.57 54.29
CA ARG A 405 0.37 22.45 55.41
C ARG A 405 0.18 21.01 55.87
N ALA A 406 0.12 20.05 54.94
CA ALA A 406 0.07 18.63 55.24
C ALA A 406 1.33 18.17 56.01
N GLN A 407 2.53 18.49 55.49
CA GLN A 407 3.80 18.20 56.16
C GLN A 407 3.86 18.79 57.57
N ARG A 408 3.40 20.04 57.73
CA ARG A 408 3.35 20.71 59.04
C ARG A 408 2.36 20.02 59.99
N ASN A 409 1.14 19.73 59.53
CA ASN A 409 0.11 19.09 60.35
C ASN A 409 0.58 17.72 60.84
N LYS A 410 1.28 16.95 59.99
CA LYS A 410 1.86 15.68 60.39
C LYS A 410 2.88 15.87 61.52
N LYS A 411 3.87 16.75 61.33
CA LYS A 411 4.85 17.06 62.39
C LYS A 411 4.19 17.53 63.69
N LEU A 412 3.10 18.28 63.60
CA LEU A 412 2.35 18.75 64.77
C LEU A 412 1.66 17.59 65.49
N ASN A 413 1.03 16.67 64.75
CA ASN A 413 0.38 15.49 65.31
C ASN A 413 1.41 14.57 65.95
N ASP A 414 2.54 14.31 65.28
CA ASP A 414 3.64 13.52 65.83
C ASP A 414 4.14 14.11 67.17
N CYS A 415 4.19 15.44 67.29
CA CYS A 415 4.53 16.13 68.53
C CYS A 415 3.44 16.10 69.62
N ILE A 416 2.17 15.98 69.24
CA ILE A 416 1.05 15.82 70.17
C ILE A 416 1.04 14.39 70.71
N ASP A 417 1.32 13.42 69.85
CA ASP A 417 1.30 11.99 70.17
C ASP A 417 2.57 11.55 70.94
N ASP A 418 3.72 12.16 70.67
CA ASP A 418 4.99 11.96 71.40
C ASP A 418 5.67 13.31 71.74
N PRO A 419 5.27 13.94 72.86
CA PRO A 419 5.80 15.25 73.25
C PRO A 419 7.28 15.23 73.63
N GLU A 420 7.81 14.07 74.05
CA GLU A 420 9.17 13.94 74.59
C GLU A 420 10.24 13.89 73.49
N HIS A 421 9.87 13.51 72.27
CA HIS A 421 10.78 13.41 71.12
C HIS A 421 10.49 14.44 70.00
N CYS A 422 9.63 15.42 70.29
CA CYS A 422 9.29 16.49 69.36
C CYS A 422 10.42 17.52 69.21
N ASP A 423 10.75 17.92 67.97
CA ASP A 423 11.51 19.14 67.68
C ASP A 423 10.57 20.28 67.25
N PRO A 424 10.07 21.10 68.20
CA PRO A 424 9.15 22.19 67.90
C PRO A 424 9.81 23.31 67.07
N ASN A 425 11.13 23.42 67.07
CA ASN A 425 11.86 24.41 66.27
C ASN A 425 11.97 24.00 64.79
N GLY A 426 11.80 22.71 64.49
CA GLY A 426 11.74 22.16 63.13
C GLY A 426 10.38 22.29 62.43
N ILE A 427 9.38 22.90 63.07
CA ILE A 427 8.02 23.10 62.55
C ILE A 427 7.90 24.52 61.97
N SER A 428 8.05 24.63 60.65
CA SER A 428 7.90 25.91 59.94
C SER A 428 6.48 26.49 60.09
N PRO A 429 6.31 27.81 60.29
CA PRO A 429 5.02 28.48 60.27
C PRO A 429 4.41 28.53 58.85
N TYR A 430 5.23 28.75 57.80
CA TYR A 430 4.92 28.63 56.36
C TYR A 430 6.18 28.54 55.48
#